data_AF-A0AA86T4Y0-F1
#
_entry.id   AF-A0AA86T4Y0-F1
#
_cell.length_a   1.000
_cell.length_b   1.000
_cell.length_c   1.000
_cell.angle_alpha   90.00
_cell.angle_beta   90.00
_cell.angle_gamma   90.00
#
_symmetry.space_group_name_H-M   'P 1'
#
loop_
_entity.id
_entity.type
_entity.pdbx_description
1 polymer ?
#
loop_
_entity_poly.entity_id
_entity_poly.type
_entity_poly.pdbx_seq_one_letter_code
_entity_poly.pdbx_strand_id
1 'polypeptide(L)'
;MTNRNVNNTLVELAMSISNSSALPRAAVPGIMALLGGVLGLPQKKLLLKTLEDGSGKGGHKVNTLIDSMRASSPTRVKSTQNQDPSPWTLYHPSALNMFDQIVCESKGKQIVTFLDYDGTLSPIVADPDKAYMSQKMRATLKDIARHFPTAIVSGRCIDKVYNFVRLAELYYAGSHGMDIKGPTNRRSTKKGNEQVLFQPASEFLPMINEVYNILVEKTKPVPGAKVENNKFCLSVHFRCVDEKSWASLAEQVSLVISDYPKLKLTEGRKVLEIRPTVKWDKGKALEFLLESLGYANSDNVFPIYIGDDRTDEDAFKVLRKRGQGIGILVSKIPKETDASYTLQDPTEVTKSCFVHRLGSFCGIWWSGKERVPNTTSCRFLMSSGKLTPTQNLVKGWFQLYPFLVGNRK
;
A
#
# COMPACT_ATOMS: atom_id res chain seq x y z
N MET A 1 -51.21 -38.30 2.36
CA MET A 1 -51.53 -37.21 3.31
C MET A 1 -50.64 -36.02 2.99
N THR A 2 -51.23 -34.84 3.01
CA THR A 2 -50.93 -33.61 2.28
C THR A 2 -49.92 -32.66 2.94
N ASN A 3 -49.01 -32.09 2.12
CA ASN A 3 -48.71 -30.65 2.00
C ASN A 3 -47.60 -30.47 0.93
N ARG A 4 -47.93 -30.29 -0.36
CA ARG A 4 -48.09 -29.00 -1.09
C ARG A 4 -46.97 -28.00 -0.78
N ASN A 5 -45.95 -27.92 -1.63
CA ASN A 5 -45.83 -27.15 -2.90
C ASN A 5 -45.77 -25.62 -2.71
N VAL A 6 -44.80 -25.03 -3.41
CA VAL A 6 -44.85 -23.79 -4.22
C VAL A 6 -43.68 -22.85 -3.92
N ASN A 7 -42.62 -22.91 -4.76
CA ASN A 7 -42.02 -21.75 -5.45
C ASN A 7 -40.72 -22.10 -6.19
N ASN A 8 -40.83 -23.00 -7.18
CA ASN A 8 -39.82 -23.16 -8.25
C ASN A 8 -40.57 -23.06 -9.58
N THR A 9 -40.85 -21.84 -10.08
CA THR A 9 -41.31 -21.60 -11.47
C THR A 9 -41.38 -20.10 -11.75
N LEU A 10 -40.25 -19.47 -12.10
CA LEU A 10 -40.23 -18.10 -12.65
C LEU A 10 -39.18 -17.95 -13.77
N VAL A 11 -38.90 -19.03 -14.51
CA VAL A 11 -37.86 -19.02 -15.55
C VAL A 11 -38.37 -19.34 -16.96
N GLU A 12 -39.62 -19.75 -17.20
CA GLU A 12 -39.87 -20.42 -18.50
C GLU A 12 -41.22 -20.21 -19.20
N LEU A 13 -41.81 -19.01 -19.19
CA LEU A 13 -42.95 -18.77 -20.09
C LEU A 13 -43.14 -17.30 -20.49
N ALA A 14 -42.26 -16.80 -21.36
CA ALA A 14 -42.54 -15.58 -22.14
C ALA A 14 -41.82 -15.61 -23.50
N MET A 15 -42.10 -16.64 -24.29
CA MET A 15 -41.90 -16.64 -25.75
C MET A 15 -42.98 -17.47 -26.44
N SER A 16 -43.46 -16.96 -27.58
CA SER A 16 -44.58 -17.44 -28.42
C SER A 16 -45.96 -17.17 -27.81
N ILE A 17 -46.91 -16.50 -28.46
CA ILE A 17 -47.44 -16.74 -29.81
C ILE A 17 -47.93 -15.41 -30.42
N SER A 18 -47.64 -15.21 -31.70
CA SER A 18 -48.21 -14.19 -32.59
C SER A 18 -49.24 -14.82 -33.54
N ASN A 19 -50.15 -13.97 -34.08
CA ASN A 19 -51.13 -14.18 -35.18
C ASN A 19 -52.47 -14.81 -34.73
N SER A 20 -53.68 -14.32 -35.06
CA SER A 20 -54.14 -13.51 -36.21
C SER A 20 -55.56 -12.89 -36.00
N SER A 21 -55.76 -11.68 -36.53
CA SER A 21 -56.94 -11.10 -37.25
C SER A 21 -58.41 -11.31 -36.81
N ALA A 22 -59.11 -10.20 -36.49
CA ALA A 22 -60.41 -9.79 -37.07
C ALA A 22 -60.88 -8.39 -36.57
N LEU A 23 -61.34 -7.55 -37.51
CA LEU A 23 -62.05 -6.24 -37.35
C LEU A 23 -63.60 -6.49 -37.39
N PRO A 24 -64.54 -5.56 -37.02
CA PRO A 24 -64.57 -4.13 -37.42
C PRO A 24 -65.26 -3.05 -36.51
N ARG A 25 -64.99 -1.77 -36.88
CA ARG A 25 -65.77 -0.50 -36.81
C ARG A 25 -66.56 -0.09 -35.53
N ALA A 26 -66.21 1.08 -34.95
CA ALA A 26 -66.93 2.37 -35.09
C ALA A 26 -66.42 3.49 -34.15
N ALA A 27 -66.48 4.74 -34.65
CA ALA A 27 -66.52 6.05 -33.97
C ALA A 27 -65.22 6.74 -33.46
N VAL A 28 -64.86 7.84 -34.14
CA VAL A 28 -64.07 9.01 -33.70
C VAL A 28 -65.02 10.22 -33.85
N PRO A 29 -65.00 11.26 -32.97
CA PRO A 29 -64.13 12.45 -33.12
C PRO A 29 -63.54 12.91 -31.75
N GLY A 30 -62.39 13.56 -31.58
CA GLY A 30 -61.56 14.39 -32.45
C GLY A 30 -61.73 15.88 -32.12
N ILE A 31 -60.86 16.47 -31.28
CA ILE A 31 -60.58 17.93 -31.27
C ILE A 31 -59.08 18.18 -31.00
N MET A 32 -58.47 18.92 -31.93
CA MET A 32 -57.12 19.50 -31.91
C MET A 32 -57.23 21.04 -31.79
N ALA A 33 -56.28 21.62 -31.05
CA ALA A 33 -55.60 22.92 -31.26
C ALA A 33 -56.38 24.24 -31.55
N LEU A 34 -56.12 25.29 -30.72
CA LEU A 34 -55.58 26.63 -31.08
C LEU A 34 -55.58 27.53 -29.82
N LEU A 35 -54.44 28.03 -29.31
CA LEU A 35 -53.80 29.34 -29.57
C LEU A 35 -52.51 29.34 -28.69
N GLY A 36 -51.30 29.77 -29.06
CA GLY A 36 -50.81 30.65 -30.11
C GLY A 36 -50.19 31.93 -29.52
N GLY A 37 -48.86 31.94 -29.23
CA GLY A 37 -47.96 33.12 -29.01
C GLY A 37 -48.27 34.02 -27.79
N VAL A 38 -47.36 34.74 -27.11
CA VAL A 38 -46.14 35.45 -27.52
C VAL A 38 -45.26 35.77 -26.27
N LEU A 39 -43.93 35.95 -26.48
CA LEU A 39 -42.92 36.72 -25.70
C LEU A 39 -42.02 36.01 -24.66
N GLY A 40 -40.77 35.69 -25.07
CA GLY A 40 -39.53 36.33 -24.57
C GLY A 40 -38.85 35.89 -23.24
N LEU A 41 -37.79 35.06 -23.36
CA LEU A 41 -36.50 34.95 -22.58
C LEU A 41 -36.50 34.79 -21.02
N PRO A 42 -35.45 34.22 -20.36
CA PRO A 42 -34.35 33.35 -20.82
C PRO A 42 -34.23 31.99 -20.06
N GLN A 43 -33.62 30.99 -20.71
CA GLN A 43 -33.17 29.74 -20.09
C GLN A 43 -32.11 30.00 -19.00
N LYS A 44 -32.50 30.00 -17.73
CA LYS A 44 -31.53 29.86 -16.61
C LYS A 44 -32.09 29.31 -15.29
N LYS A 45 -33.25 28.66 -15.29
CA LYS A 45 -33.89 28.17 -14.05
C LYS A 45 -34.44 26.73 -14.09
N LEU A 46 -34.04 25.94 -15.09
CA LEU A 46 -34.42 24.53 -15.21
C LEU A 46 -33.24 23.56 -15.03
N LEU A 47 -32.26 23.95 -14.21
CA LEU A 47 -31.12 23.11 -13.82
C LEU A 47 -30.83 23.16 -12.31
N LEU A 48 -31.76 23.73 -11.53
CA LEU A 48 -31.67 23.83 -10.09
C LEU A 48 -33.04 23.50 -9.46
N LYS A 49 -33.57 22.33 -9.78
CA LYS A 49 -34.75 21.77 -9.10
C LYS A 49 -34.84 20.25 -9.10
N THR A 50 -33.70 19.58 -9.34
CA THR A 50 -33.54 18.11 -9.21
C THR A 50 -32.50 17.76 -8.15
N LEU A 51 -32.24 18.67 -7.20
CA LEU A 51 -31.27 18.45 -6.10
C LEU A 51 -31.90 18.43 -4.70
N GLU A 52 -33.22 18.30 -4.57
CA GLU A 52 -33.85 18.19 -3.24
C GLU A 52 -34.72 16.95 -3.01
N ASP A 53 -34.85 16.03 -3.98
CA ASP A 53 -35.48 14.73 -3.72
C ASP A 53 -34.67 13.60 -4.38
N GLY A 54 -33.76 13.03 -3.59
CA GLY A 54 -32.84 11.97 -4.01
C GLY A 54 -31.96 11.40 -2.90
N SER A 55 -32.49 11.32 -1.67
CA SER A 55 -31.98 10.38 -0.66
C SER A 55 -32.30 8.95 -1.13
N GLY A 56 -31.43 7.95 -1.04
CA GLY A 56 -30.25 7.83 -0.22
C GLY A 56 -29.46 6.59 -0.62
N LYS A 57 -28.15 6.79 -0.81
CA LYS A 57 -27.03 5.80 -0.77
C LYS A 57 -25.79 6.38 -1.44
N GLY A 58 -25.94 7.24 -2.45
CA GLY A 58 -24.85 7.90 -3.18
C GLY A 58 -24.22 9.08 -2.43
N GLY A 59 -25.01 10.11 -2.10
CA GLY A 59 -24.49 11.34 -1.46
C GLY A 59 -23.84 11.13 -0.08
N HIS A 60 -24.32 10.15 0.70
CA HIS A 60 -23.73 9.84 2.01
C HIS A 60 -22.34 9.18 1.89
N LYS A 61 -22.11 8.36 0.85
CA LYS A 61 -20.79 7.78 0.55
C LYS A 61 -19.79 8.82 0.03
N VAL A 62 -20.27 9.84 -0.68
CA VAL A 62 -19.40 10.90 -1.20
C VAL A 62 -18.93 11.82 -0.07
N ASN A 63 -19.80 12.18 0.88
CA ASN A 63 -19.40 12.98 2.04
C ASN A 63 -18.37 12.25 2.92
N THR A 64 -18.54 10.95 3.16
CA THR A 64 -17.55 10.16 3.91
C THR A 64 -16.22 10.02 3.15
N LEU A 65 -16.26 9.89 1.83
CA LEU A 65 -15.07 9.91 0.96
C LEU A 65 -14.34 11.26 1.03
N ILE A 66 -15.05 12.39 0.99
CA ILE A 66 -14.42 13.72 1.09
C ILE A 66 -13.76 13.92 2.46
N ASP A 67 -14.41 13.49 3.54
CA ASP A 67 -13.83 13.60 4.89
C ASP A 67 -12.56 12.74 5.02
N SER A 68 -12.55 11.57 4.39
CA SER A 68 -11.37 10.71 4.30
C SER A 68 -10.28 11.31 3.39
N MET A 69 -10.64 12.01 2.30
CA MET A 69 -9.70 12.77 1.46
C MET A 69 -9.04 13.93 2.23
N ARG A 70 -9.79 14.58 3.14
CA ARG A 70 -9.22 15.59 4.06
C ARG A 70 -8.28 14.96 5.08
N ALA A 71 -8.65 13.81 5.66
CA ALA A 71 -7.82 13.11 6.63
C ALA A 71 -6.52 12.53 6.03
N SER A 72 -6.53 12.17 4.75
CA SER A 72 -5.36 11.68 3.99
C SER A 72 -4.48 12.81 3.42
N SER A 73 -4.89 14.07 3.56
CA SER A 73 -4.07 15.22 3.24
C SER A 73 -2.99 15.42 4.31
N PRO A 74 -1.73 15.79 3.95
CA PRO A 74 -0.73 16.11 4.96
C PRO A 74 -1.23 17.30 5.78
N THR A 75 -1.69 17.04 7.00
CA THR A 75 -2.10 18.08 7.92
C THR A 75 -0.90 18.97 8.17
N ARG A 76 -1.06 20.25 7.82
CA ARG A 76 -0.25 21.40 8.22
C ARG A 76 0.67 21.05 9.41
N VAL A 77 1.98 21.10 9.18
CA VAL A 77 3.00 21.02 10.24
C VAL A 77 2.65 22.10 11.27
N LYS A 78 1.96 21.72 12.35
CA LYS A 78 1.96 22.52 13.57
C LYS A 78 3.34 22.30 14.16
N SER A 79 4.15 23.34 14.13
CA SER A 79 5.45 23.43 14.76
C SER A 79 5.29 23.33 16.28
N THR A 80 5.16 22.11 16.80
CA THR A 80 5.45 21.84 18.21
C THR A 80 6.92 21.45 18.28
N GLN A 81 7.79 22.46 18.29
CA GLN A 81 9.12 22.30 18.85
C GLN A 81 8.97 22.07 20.35
N ASN A 82 9.80 21.17 20.88
CA ASN A 82 9.88 20.68 22.26
C ASN A 82 8.76 19.74 22.68
N GLN A 83 9.00 18.42 22.69
CA GLN A 83 8.37 17.50 23.65
C GLN A 83 9.31 16.34 24.01
N ASP A 84 9.34 16.02 25.30
CA ASP A 84 9.90 14.81 25.90
C ASP A 84 9.57 13.53 25.11
N PRO A 85 10.35 12.43 25.26
CA PRO A 85 10.08 11.19 24.56
C PRO A 85 8.63 10.74 24.79
N SER A 86 7.81 10.85 23.75
CA SER A 86 6.42 10.43 23.79
C SER A 86 6.32 8.94 24.15
N PRO A 87 5.26 8.49 24.85
CA PRO A 87 5.03 7.07 25.13
C PRO A 87 5.13 6.18 23.89
N TRP A 88 4.88 6.73 22.70
CA TRP A 88 5.01 6.06 21.41
C TRP A 88 6.44 5.59 21.11
N THR A 89 7.46 6.38 21.47
CA THR A 89 8.87 6.02 21.24
C THR A 89 9.33 4.87 22.16
N LEU A 90 8.61 4.64 23.26
CA LEU A 90 8.85 3.49 24.15
C LEU A 90 8.41 2.17 23.49
N TYR A 91 7.27 2.19 22.78
CA TYR A 91 6.73 1.00 22.09
C TYR A 91 7.35 0.77 20.71
N HIS A 92 7.84 1.83 20.06
CA HIS A 92 8.45 1.76 18.73
C HIS A 92 9.79 2.51 18.71
N PRO A 93 10.85 1.95 19.35
CA PRO A 93 12.14 2.61 19.46
C PRO A 93 12.79 2.79 18.07
N SER A 94 13.72 3.74 18.00
CA SER A 94 14.48 3.99 16.77
C SER A 94 15.27 2.74 16.36
N ALA A 95 15.10 2.30 15.11
CA ALA A 95 15.85 1.18 14.55
C ALA A 95 17.37 1.44 14.54
N LEU A 96 17.79 2.71 14.49
CA LEU A 96 19.20 3.10 14.56
C LEU A 96 19.77 2.88 15.97
N ASN A 97 18.99 3.24 16.99
CA ASN A 97 19.40 3.06 18.39
C ASN A 97 19.39 1.58 18.79
N MET A 98 18.48 0.79 18.22
CA MET A 98 18.31 -0.64 18.49
C MET A 98 19.09 -1.52 17.50
N PHE A 99 19.98 -0.95 16.70
CA PHE A 99 20.66 -1.66 15.62
C PHE A 99 21.39 -2.93 16.08
N ASP A 100 22.14 -2.85 17.17
CA ASP A 100 22.91 -3.98 17.68
C ASP A 100 22.02 -5.12 18.17
N GLN A 101 20.84 -4.80 18.69
CA GLN A 101 19.82 -5.79 19.05
C GLN A 101 19.26 -6.45 17.79
N ILE A 102 18.87 -5.67 16.78
CA ILE A 102 18.35 -6.20 15.51
C ILE A 102 19.37 -7.14 14.86
N VAL A 103 20.64 -6.74 14.82
CA VAL A 103 21.72 -7.59 14.30
C VAL A 103 21.84 -8.87 15.13
N CYS A 104 21.76 -8.77 16.46
CA CYS A 104 21.81 -9.93 17.33
C CYS A 104 20.65 -10.92 17.07
N GLU A 105 19.44 -10.42 16.84
CA GLU A 105 18.25 -11.22 16.49
C GLU A 105 18.36 -11.88 15.11
N SER A 106 19.09 -11.26 14.19
CA SER A 106 19.34 -11.79 12.84
C SER A 106 20.48 -12.81 12.77
N LYS A 107 21.24 -13.04 13.85
CA LYS A 107 22.41 -13.94 13.85
C LYS A 107 22.04 -15.35 13.42
N GLY A 108 22.84 -15.91 12.51
CA GLY A 108 22.64 -17.26 11.98
C GLY A 108 21.48 -17.40 10.99
N LYS A 109 20.79 -16.30 10.65
CA LYS A 109 19.68 -16.29 9.70
C LYS A 109 20.06 -15.53 8.43
N GLN A 110 19.46 -15.93 7.31
CA GLN A 110 19.55 -15.21 6.06
C GLN A 110 18.68 -13.96 6.10
N ILE A 111 19.29 -12.78 5.95
CA ILE A 111 18.54 -11.53 5.87
C ILE A 111 17.96 -11.35 4.47
N VAL A 112 16.70 -10.95 4.39
CA VAL A 112 16.01 -10.53 3.15
C VAL A 112 15.41 -9.17 3.38
N THR A 113 15.67 -8.22 2.48
CA THR A 113 15.25 -6.82 2.68
C THR A 113 14.10 -6.46 1.74
N PHE A 114 13.06 -5.83 2.28
CA PHE A 114 11.91 -5.33 1.55
C PHE A 114 11.77 -3.83 1.83
N LEU A 115 11.68 -3.04 0.78
CA LEU A 115 11.74 -1.59 0.89
C LEU A 115 10.61 -0.97 0.09
N ASP A 116 9.78 -0.18 0.74
CA ASP A 116 8.89 0.73 0.05
C ASP A 116 9.69 1.86 -0.65
N TYR A 117 9.06 2.55 -1.61
CA TYR A 117 9.73 3.58 -2.41
C TYR A 117 9.40 5.01 -1.95
N ASP A 118 8.14 5.43 -2.05
CA ASP A 118 7.72 6.83 -1.86
C ASP A 118 7.52 7.13 -0.39
N GLY A 119 8.31 8.04 0.19
CA GLY A 119 8.30 8.30 1.64
C GLY A 119 9.29 7.45 2.43
N THR A 120 9.87 6.43 1.79
CA THR A 120 10.88 5.53 2.37
C THR A 120 12.26 5.72 1.74
N LEU A 121 12.41 5.45 0.44
CA LEU A 121 13.68 5.60 -0.30
C LEU A 121 13.81 6.95 -1.00
N SER A 122 12.68 7.56 -1.31
CA SER A 122 12.56 8.91 -1.88
C SER A 122 11.69 9.77 -0.95
N PRO A 123 11.97 11.08 -0.80
CA PRO A 123 11.04 11.98 -0.14
C PRO A 123 9.69 12.04 -0.87
N ILE A 124 8.63 12.36 -0.13
CA ILE A 124 7.31 12.64 -0.69
C ILE A 124 7.36 14.00 -1.39
N VAL A 125 7.12 14.00 -2.70
CA VAL A 125 7.17 15.21 -3.56
C VAL A 125 5.79 15.52 -4.14
N ALA A 126 5.56 16.77 -4.54
CA ALA A 126 4.28 17.18 -5.15
C ALA A 126 4.04 16.52 -6.51
N ASP A 127 5.08 16.47 -7.34
CA ASP A 127 5.05 15.83 -8.66
C ASP A 127 5.56 14.39 -8.54
N PRO A 128 4.70 13.36 -8.72
CA PRO A 128 5.10 11.97 -8.59
C PRO A 128 6.16 11.56 -9.62
N ASP A 129 6.36 12.29 -10.72
CA ASP A 129 7.39 12.01 -11.72
C ASP A 129 8.79 12.52 -11.28
N LYS A 130 8.85 13.26 -10.17
CA LYS A 130 10.08 13.83 -9.60
C LYS A 130 10.49 13.20 -8.27
N ALA A 131 9.91 12.05 -7.92
CA ALA A 131 10.24 11.31 -6.70
C ALA A 131 11.58 10.58 -6.85
N TYR A 132 12.67 11.33 -7.04
CA TYR A 132 14.00 10.76 -7.23
C TYR A 132 14.66 10.43 -5.89
N MET A 133 15.22 9.22 -5.78
CA MET A 133 16.15 8.89 -4.71
C MET A 133 17.51 9.58 -4.92
N SER A 134 18.22 9.84 -3.82
CA SER A 134 19.59 10.38 -3.88
C SER A 134 20.59 9.36 -4.46
N GLN A 135 21.69 9.85 -5.03
CA GLN A 135 22.80 8.98 -5.49
C GLN A 135 23.37 8.15 -4.33
N LYS A 136 23.48 8.75 -3.13
CA LYS A 136 23.91 8.06 -1.92
C LYS A 136 22.99 6.87 -1.59
N MET A 137 21.66 7.09 -1.59
CA MET A 137 20.70 6.02 -1.35
C MET A 137 20.85 4.88 -2.35
N ARG A 138 20.95 5.20 -3.65
CA ARG A 138 21.15 4.20 -4.71
C ARG A 138 22.41 3.38 -4.50
N ALA A 139 23.52 4.02 -4.11
CA ALA A 139 24.77 3.33 -3.82
C ALA A 139 24.61 2.38 -2.62
N THR A 140 23.93 2.81 -1.55
CA THR A 140 23.69 1.94 -0.39
C THR A 140 22.78 0.75 -0.73
N LEU A 141 21.72 0.96 -1.51
CA LEU A 141 20.85 -0.12 -1.99
C LEU A 141 21.60 -1.15 -2.82
N LYS A 142 22.46 -0.66 -3.72
CA LYS A 142 23.34 -1.52 -4.52
C LYS A 142 24.28 -2.35 -3.66
N ASP A 143 24.80 -1.77 -2.58
CA ASP A 143 25.70 -2.47 -1.67
C ASP A 143 24.96 -3.56 -0.88
N ILE A 144 23.79 -3.26 -0.33
CA ILE A 144 22.92 -4.27 0.30
C ILE A 144 22.62 -5.42 -0.65
N ALA A 145 22.24 -5.11 -1.89
CA ALA A 145 21.83 -6.12 -2.86
C ALA A 145 22.93 -7.13 -3.20
N ARG A 146 24.20 -6.80 -2.93
CA ARG A 146 25.34 -7.74 -3.06
C ARG A 146 25.38 -8.78 -1.95
N HIS A 147 24.87 -8.44 -0.77
CA HIS A 147 24.94 -9.27 0.43
C HIS A 147 23.61 -9.97 0.72
N PHE A 148 22.48 -9.32 0.43
CA PHE A 148 21.15 -9.78 0.79
C PHE A 148 20.18 -9.69 -0.38
N PRO A 149 19.33 -10.72 -0.61
CA PRO A 149 18.18 -10.59 -1.50
C PRO A 149 17.35 -9.38 -1.08
N THR A 150 17.10 -8.49 -2.05
CA THR A 150 16.46 -7.19 -1.78
C THR A 150 15.36 -6.93 -2.79
N ALA A 151 14.19 -6.54 -2.28
CA ALA A 151 13.01 -6.23 -3.06
C ALA A 151 12.52 -4.80 -2.81
N ILE A 152 12.16 -4.10 -3.89
CA ILE A 152 11.41 -2.86 -3.82
C ILE A 152 9.93 -3.19 -3.94
N VAL A 153 9.11 -2.79 -2.98
CA VAL A 153 7.65 -3.03 -2.95
C VAL A 153 6.92 -1.69 -3.01
N SER A 154 6.36 -1.35 -4.17
CA SER A 154 5.79 -0.02 -4.44
C SER A 154 4.36 -0.09 -4.99
N GLY A 155 3.58 0.96 -4.73
CA GLY A 155 2.31 1.20 -5.41
C GLY A 155 2.47 1.53 -6.90
N ARG A 156 3.66 1.99 -7.31
CA ARG A 156 3.98 2.34 -8.71
C ARG A 156 4.13 1.10 -9.58
N CYS A 157 3.92 1.21 -10.88
CA CYS A 157 4.29 0.13 -11.81
C CYS A 157 5.80 -0.14 -11.79
N ILE A 158 6.20 -1.38 -12.13
CA ILE A 158 7.61 -1.82 -12.14
C ILE A 158 8.46 -0.88 -13.01
N ASP A 159 8.01 -0.53 -14.21
CA ASP A 159 8.80 0.28 -15.14
C ASP A 159 9.14 1.65 -14.55
N LYS A 160 8.18 2.27 -13.87
CA LYS A 160 8.37 3.58 -13.25
C LYS A 160 9.33 3.52 -12.07
N VAL A 161 9.13 2.58 -11.14
CA VAL A 161 10.04 2.44 -9.99
C VAL A 161 11.43 1.99 -10.43
N TYR A 162 11.54 1.14 -11.45
CA TYR A 162 12.81 0.74 -12.05
C TYR A 162 13.52 1.93 -12.69
N ASN A 163 12.81 2.81 -13.40
CA ASN A 163 13.42 4.01 -14.00
C ASN A 163 14.02 4.96 -12.96
N PHE A 164 13.44 5.01 -11.76
CA PHE A 164 14.02 5.75 -10.65
C PHE A 164 15.20 5.01 -10.00
N VAL A 165 15.09 3.71 -9.72
CA VAL A 165 16.06 2.93 -8.94
C VAL A 165 17.26 2.44 -9.78
N ARG A 166 17.02 2.00 -11.01
CA ARG A 166 18.01 1.52 -12.01
C ARG A 166 19.03 0.51 -11.48
N LEU A 167 18.56 -0.50 -10.74
CA LEU A 167 19.37 -1.61 -10.22
C LEU A 167 18.77 -2.94 -10.69
N ALA A 168 19.46 -3.61 -11.61
CA ALA A 168 18.98 -4.84 -12.25
C ALA A 168 19.07 -6.08 -11.34
N GLU A 169 19.81 -5.97 -10.24
CA GLU A 169 20.04 -7.00 -9.21
C GLU A 169 18.91 -7.11 -8.17
N LEU A 170 17.94 -6.19 -8.18
CA LEU A 170 16.82 -6.18 -7.22
C LEU A 170 15.61 -6.95 -7.73
N TYR A 171 14.79 -7.42 -6.78
CA TYR A 171 13.41 -7.79 -7.03
C TYR A 171 12.55 -6.53 -7.05
N TYR A 172 11.53 -6.50 -7.90
CA TYR A 172 10.59 -5.40 -8.01
C TYR A 172 9.17 -5.92 -7.90
N ALA A 173 8.43 -5.42 -6.92
CA ALA A 173 7.01 -5.65 -6.72
C ALA A 173 6.28 -4.32 -6.91
N GLY A 174 5.79 -4.08 -8.13
CA GLY A 174 5.00 -2.91 -8.49
C GLY A 174 3.50 -3.13 -8.28
N SER A 175 2.73 -2.06 -8.45
CA SER A 175 1.26 -2.08 -8.39
C SER A 175 0.75 -2.67 -7.07
N HIS A 176 1.34 -2.26 -5.95
CA HIS A 176 1.04 -2.81 -4.61
C HIS A 176 1.32 -4.32 -4.48
N GLY A 177 2.26 -4.82 -5.28
CA GLY A 177 2.68 -6.22 -5.31
C GLY A 177 1.95 -7.10 -6.31
N MET A 178 1.05 -6.55 -7.14
CA MET A 178 0.35 -7.30 -8.20
C MET A 178 1.18 -7.46 -9.48
N ASP A 179 2.36 -6.84 -9.56
CA ASP A 179 3.33 -7.08 -10.62
C ASP A 179 4.67 -7.35 -9.95
N ILE A 180 5.15 -8.60 -9.96
CA ILE A 180 6.44 -8.96 -9.36
C ILE A 180 7.37 -9.46 -10.44
N LYS A 181 8.60 -8.95 -10.43
CA LYS A 181 9.68 -9.34 -11.33
C LYS A 181 10.98 -9.53 -10.56
N GLY A 182 11.66 -10.64 -10.80
CA GLY A 182 12.98 -10.93 -10.26
C GLY A 182 14.12 -10.18 -10.95
N PRO A 183 15.34 -10.28 -10.41
CA PRO A 183 16.54 -9.69 -10.99
C PRO A 183 16.76 -10.12 -12.45
N THR A 184 17.21 -9.19 -13.29
CA THR A 184 17.48 -9.47 -14.71
C THR A 184 18.96 -9.79 -14.99
N ASN A 185 19.85 -9.58 -14.02
CA ASN A 185 21.28 -9.81 -14.18
C ASN A 185 21.66 -11.28 -13.94
N ARG A 186 22.06 -11.97 -15.01
CA ARG A 186 22.36 -13.43 -15.06
C ARG A 186 23.55 -13.90 -14.21
N ARG A 187 24.30 -13.00 -13.57
CA ARG A 187 25.47 -13.39 -12.73
C ARG A 187 25.09 -13.98 -11.37
N SER A 188 23.85 -13.80 -10.93
CA SER A 188 23.33 -14.31 -9.65
C SER A 188 22.56 -15.64 -9.77
N THR A 189 22.23 -16.07 -11.01
CA THR A 189 21.50 -17.31 -11.22
C THR A 189 22.46 -18.49 -11.14
N LYS A 190 22.72 -18.98 -9.92
CA LYS A 190 23.04 -20.40 -9.74
C LYS A 190 21.93 -21.21 -10.45
N LYS A 191 22.34 -22.18 -11.26
CA LYS A 191 21.48 -23.03 -12.11
C LYS A 191 20.15 -23.36 -11.42
N GLY A 192 19.01 -22.97 -12.00
CA GLY A 192 17.69 -23.52 -11.65
C GLY A 192 16.56 -22.53 -11.41
N ASN A 193 16.80 -21.24 -11.17
CA ASN A 193 15.68 -20.32 -10.88
C ASN A 193 15.00 -19.86 -12.17
N GLU A 194 13.76 -20.32 -12.38
CA GLU A 194 12.81 -19.70 -13.30
C GLU A 194 12.76 -18.19 -13.09
N GLN A 195 12.50 -17.45 -14.18
CA GLN A 195 12.31 -16.01 -14.11
C GLN A 195 11.12 -15.72 -13.20
N VAL A 196 11.38 -15.22 -11.98
CA VAL A 196 10.33 -14.83 -11.03
C VAL A 196 9.48 -13.75 -11.70
N LEU A 197 8.28 -14.12 -12.12
CA LEU A 197 7.27 -13.26 -12.70
C LEU A 197 5.93 -13.66 -12.07
N PHE A 198 5.25 -12.71 -11.46
CA PHE A 198 3.95 -12.98 -10.85
C PHE A 198 2.99 -11.81 -11.04
N GLN A 199 1.83 -12.13 -11.62
CA GLN A 199 0.80 -11.17 -12.00
C GLN A 199 -0.59 -11.79 -11.75
N PRO A 200 -1.09 -11.79 -10.50
CA PRO A 200 -2.32 -12.47 -10.13
C PRO A 200 -3.58 -11.80 -10.72
N ALA A 201 -3.44 -10.57 -11.21
CA ALA A 201 -4.53 -9.75 -11.72
C ALA A 201 -4.46 -9.53 -13.25
N SER A 202 -3.70 -10.35 -13.99
CA SER A 202 -3.52 -10.23 -15.46
C SER A 202 -4.84 -10.17 -16.23
N GLU A 203 -5.85 -10.92 -15.80
CA GLU A 203 -7.19 -10.92 -16.43
C GLU A 203 -7.91 -9.56 -16.37
N PHE A 204 -7.52 -8.67 -15.45
CA PHE A 204 -8.12 -7.34 -15.28
C PHE A 204 -7.49 -6.28 -16.19
N LEU A 205 -6.36 -6.55 -16.85
CA LEU A 205 -5.64 -5.56 -17.65
C LEU A 205 -6.52 -4.87 -18.72
N PRO A 206 -7.36 -5.59 -19.49
CA PRO A 206 -8.25 -4.93 -20.46
C PRO A 206 -9.23 -3.95 -19.80
N MET A 207 -9.85 -4.36 -18.69
CA MET A 207 -10.77 -3.52 -17.92
C MET A 207 -10.06 -2.29 -17.33
N ILE A 208 -8.86 -2.46 -16.78
CA ILE A 208 -8.09 -1.34 -16.22
C ILE A 208 -7.76 -0.32 -17.31
N ASN A 209 -7.35 -0.76 -18.50
CA ASN A 209 -7.05 0.14 -19.61
C ASN A 209 -8.30 0.86 -20.13
N GLU A 210 -9.45 0.19 -20.17
CA GLU A 210 -10.73 0.81 -20.49
C GLU A 210 -11.10 1.92 -19.49
N VAL A 211 -11.08 1.58 -18.19
CA VAL A 211 -11.40 2.52 -17.11
C VAL A 211 -10.41 3.69 -17.07
N TYR A 212 -9.14 3.45 -17.36
CA TYR A 212 -8.13 4.50 -17.49
C TYR A 212 -8.54 5.54 -18.54
N ASN A 213 -8.91 5.10 -19.74
CA ASN A 213 -9.32 6.02 -20.81
C ASN A 213 -10.57 6.83 -20.42
N ILE A 214 -11.55 6.18 -19.77
CA ILE A 214 -12.76 6.86 -19.28
C ILE A 214 -12.41 7.91 -18.22
N LEU A 215 -11.57 7.56 -17.23
CA LEU A 215 -11.15 8.47 -16.17
C LEU A 215 -10.36 9.66 -16.73
N VAL A 216 -9.48 9.44 -17.71
CA VAL A 216 -8.74 10.53 -18.38
C VAL A 216 -9.70 11.54 -18.98
N GLU A 217 -10.69 11.09 -19.76
CA GLU A 217 -11.66 12.00 -20.40
C GLU A 217 -12.59 12.68 -19.37
N LYS A 218 -13.04 11.94 -18.35
CA LYS A 218 -13.93 12.49 -17.32
C LYS A 218 -13.26 13.52 -16.41
N THR A 219 -11.97 13.33 -16.09
CA THR A 219 -11.23 14.21 -15.18
C THR A 219 -10.55 15.39 -15.88
N LYS A 220 -10.45 15.36 -17.21
CA LYS A 220 -9.89 16.44 -18.05
C LYS A 220 -10.42 17.85 -17.74
N PRO A 221 -11.71 18.06 -17.41
CA PRO A 221 -12.23 19.39 -17.07
C PRO A 221 -11.80 19.91 -15.69
N VAL A 222 -11.19 19.07 -14.84
CA VAL A 222 -10.79 19.43 -13.47
C VAL A 222 -9.32 19.85 -13.46
N PRO A 223 -9.00 21.16 -13.35
CA PRO A 223 -7.61 21.61 -13.39
C PRO A 223 -6.78 21.01 -12.25
N GLY A 224 -5.60 20.48 -12.59
CA GLY A 224 -4.68 19.87 -11.64
C GLY A 224 -4.94 18.39 -11.33
N ALA A 225 -6.04 17.80 -11.82
CA ALA A 225 -6.27 16.37 -11.72
C ALA A 225 -5.39 15.62 -12.73
N LYS A 226 -4.79 14.51 -12.29
CA LYS A 226 -3.96 13.67 -13.16
C LYS A 226 -4.29 12.20 -12.93
N VAL A 227 -4.61 11.49 -14.01
CA VAL A 227 -4.81 10.03 -13.97
C VAL A 227 -3.53 9.35 -14.40
N GLU A 228 -3.06 8.43 -13.57
CA GLU A 228 -1.86 7.61 -13.81
C GLU A 228 -2.23 6.13 -13.90
N ASN A 229 -1.69 5.45 -14.90
CA ASN A 229 -1.83 4.01 -15.06
C ASN A 229 -0.60 3.29 -14.49
N ASN A 230 -0.77 2.64 -13.34
CA ASN A 230 0.23 1.81 -12.68
C ASN A 230 0.02 0.32 -13.00
N LYS A 231 -0.48 -0.02 -14.19
CA LYS A 231 -0.73 -1.38 -14.73
C LYS A 231 -1.85 -2.17 -14.04
N PHE A 232 -1.70 -2.49 -12.76
CA PHE A 232 -2.77 -3.13 -11.95
C PHE A 232 -3.43 -2.16 -10.94
N CYS A 233 -3.13 -0.88 -11.06
CA CYS A 233 -3.71 0.18 -10.23
C CYS A 233 -3.84 1.44 -11.08
N LEU A 234 -4.96 2.15 -10.98
CA LEU A 234 -5.09 3.51 -11.50
C LEU A 234 -5.04 4.49 -10.34
N SER A 235 -4.40 5.62 -10.54
CA SER A 235 -4.22 6.64 -9.50
C SER A 235 -4.73 7.98 -10.04
N VAL A 236 -5.79 8.51 -9.44
CA VAL A 236 -6.30 9.86 -9.71
C VAL A 236 -5.74 10.79 -8.66
N HIS A 237 -4.70 11.54 -9.04
CA HIS A 237 -4.03 12.51 -8.18
C HIS A 237 -4.86 13.79 -8.10
N PHE A 238 -5.15 14.23 -6.88
CA PHE A 238 -5.90 15.47 -6.63
C PHE A 238 -5.10 16.48 -5.79
N ARG A 239 -3.80 16.26 -5.65
CA ARG A 239 -2.91 17.13 -4.86
C ARG A 239 -2.85 18.58 -5.36
N CYS A 240 -2.93 18.75 -6.67
CA CYS A 240 -2.89 20.04 -7.35
C CYS A 240 -4.28 20.56 -7.73
N VAL A 241 -5.35 19.89 -7.27
CA VAL A 241 -6.74 20.27 -7.52
C VAL A 241 -7.20 21.21 -6.41
N ASP A 242 -7.91 22.28 -6.78
CA ASP A 242 -8.56 23.17 -5.81
C ASP A 242 -9.55 22.40 -4.93
N GLU A 243 -9.51 22.63 -3.62
CA GLU A 243 -10.32 21.89 -2.64
C GLU A 243 -11.83 21.94 -2.94
N LYS A 244 -12.32 23.04 -3.52
CA LYS A 244 -13.74 23.18 -3.91
C LYS A 244 -14.15 22.16 -4.98
N SER A 245 -13.19 21.66 -5.76
CA SER A 245 -13.42 20.69 -6.82
C SER A 245 -13.22 19.24 -6.37
N TRP A 246 -12.75 18.99 -5.14
CA TRP A 246 -12.51 17.63 -4.64
C TRP A 246 -13.78 16.78 -4.61
N ALA A 247 -14.89 17.36 -4.15
CA ALA A 247 -16.18 16.68 -4.10
C ALA A 247 -16.65 16.23 -5.49
N SER A 248 -16.60 17.15 -6.46
CA SER A 248 -17.01 16.86 -7.83
C SER A 248 -16.11 15.82 -8.49
N LEU A 249 -14.79 15.91 -8.29
CA LEU A 249 -13.83 14.92 -8.79
C LEU A 249 -14.08 13.54 -8.18
N ALA A 250 -14.27 13.46 -6.86
CA ALA A 250 -14.53 12.22 -6.15
C ALA A 250 -15.83 11.57 -6.62
N GLU A 251 -16.88 12.36 -6.84
CA GLU A 251 -18.15 11.89 -7.39
C GLU A 251 -17.98 11.35 -8.82
N GLN A 252 -17.30 12.09 -9.70
CA GLN A 252 -17.01 11.64 -11.07
C GLN A 252 -16.27 10.29 -11.09
N VAL A 253 -15.24 10.15 -10.26
CA VAL A 253 -14.48 8.89 -10.14
C VAL A 253 -15.40 7.78 -9.59
N SER A 254 -16.15 8.05 -8.53
CA SER A 254 -17.08 7.08 -7.92
C SER A 254 -18.14 6.58 -8.91
N LEU A 255 -18.70 7.48 -9.74
CA LEU A 255 -19.67 7.14 -10.78
C LEU A 255 -19.07 6.24 -11.87
N VAL A 256 -17.82 6.48 -12.27
CA VAL A 256 -17.15 5.56 -13.21
C VAL A 256 -16.99 4.19 -12.55
N ILE A 257 -16.54 4.14 -11.30
CA ILE A 257 -16.28 2.86 -10.61
C ILE A 257 -17.56 2.09 -10.26
N SER A 258 -18.72 2.76 -10.13
CA SER A 258 -19.98 2.04 -9.87
C SER A 258 -20.39 1.08 -10.99
N ASP A 259 -19.92 1.31 -12.23
CA ASP A 259 -20.17 0.44 -13.38
C ASP A 259 -19.22 -0.78 -13.41
N TYR A 260 -18.16 -0.77 -12.59
CA TYR A 260 -17.13 -1.81 -12.53
C TYR A 260 -17.03 -2.42 -11.12
N PRO A 261 -17.96 -3.31 -10.71
CA PRO A 261 -17.99 -3.89 -9.36
C PRO A 261 -16.77 -4.77 -9.02
N LYS A 262 -16.00 -5.16 -10.05
CA LYS A 262 -14.75 -5.90 -9.90
C LYS A 262 -13.55 -5.01 -9.57
N LEU A 263 -13.74 -3.69 -9.51
CA LEU A 263 -12.75 -2.73 -9.07
C LEU A 263 -13.15 -2.14 -7.71
N LYS A 264 -12.15 -1.77 -6.93
CA LYS A 264 -12.30 -1.11 -5.63
C LYS A 264 -11.62 0.25 -5.68
N LEU A 265 -12.36 1.26 -5.23
CA LEU A 265 -11.85 2.59 -4.94
C LEU A 265 -11.30 2.61 -3.50
N THR A 266 -10.04 3.03 -3.36
CA THR A 266 -9.36 3.26 -2.08
C THR A 266 -8.71 4.63 -2.09
N GLU A 267 -8.40 5.15 -0.92
CA GLU A 267 -7.82 6.48 -0.76
C GLU A 267 -6.40 6.38 -0.22
N GLY A 268 -5.50 7.14 -0.84
CA GLY A 268 -4.13 7.35 -0.37
C GLY A 268 -3.85 8.84 -0.13
N ARG A 269 -2.59 9.20 0.07
CA ARG A 269 -2.19 10.59 0.39
C ARG A 269 -2.38 11.57 -0.77
N LYS A 270 -3.56 12.19 -0.84
CA LYS A 270 -4.01 13.07 -1.93
C LYS A 270 -4.11 12.35 -3.29
N VAL A 271 -4.52 11.08 -3.27
CA VAL A 271 -4.74 10.25 -4.45
C VAL A 271 -5.91 9.30 -4.22
N LEU A 272 -6.74 9.13 -5.24
CA LEU A 272 -7.75 8.07 -5.30
C LEU A 272 -7.16 6.90 -6.10
N GLU A 273 -7.12 5.71 -5.51
CA GLU A 273 -6.55 4.52 -6.13
C GLU A 273 -7.66 3.53 -6.49
N ILE A 274 -7.62 3.05 -7.73
CA ILE A 274 -8.57 2.08 -8.27
C ILE A 274 -7.82 0.79 -8.56
N ARG A 275 -8.24 -0.30 -7.94
CA ARG A 275 -7.54 -1.60 -8.01
C ARG A 275 -8.52 -2.73 -8.27
N PRO A 276 -8.12 -3.82 -8.94
CA PRO A 276 -8.90 -5.05 -8.96
C PRO A 276 -9.26 -5.55 -7.57
N THR A 277 -10.46 -6.08 -7.41
CA THR A 277 -10.93 -6.73 -6.16
C THR A 277 -10.33 -8.13 -6.04
N VAL A 278 -8.99 -8.18 -5.98
CA VAL A 278 -8.22 -9.39 -5.70
C VAL A 278 -7.77 -9.33 -4.25
N LYS A 279 -7.78 -10.47 -3.55
CA LYS A 279 -7.22 -10.57 -2.20
C LYS A 279 -5.69 -10.55 -2.29
N TRP A 280 -5.10 -9.40 -2.58
CA TRP A 280 -3.66 -9.20 -2.70
C TRP A 280 -3.24 -7.85 -2.12
N ASP A 281 -2.14 -7.86 -1.37
CA ASP A 281 -1.59 -6.70 -0.67
C ASP A 281 -0.05 -6.82 -0.57
N LYS A 282 0.62 -5.81 -0.01
CA LYS A 282 2.08 -5.81 0.14
C LYS A 282 2.57 -6.93 1.07
N GLY A 283 1.75 -7.37 2.02
CA GLY A 283 2.05 -8.52 2.87
C GLY A 283 2.09 -9.82 2.07
N LYS A 284 1.13 -10.05 1.19
CA LYS A 284 1.16 -11.21 0.27
C LYS A 284 2.32 -11.17 -0.71
N ALA A 285 2.70 -9.98 -1.17
CA ALA A 285 3.87 -9.82 -2.01
C ALA A 285 5.16 -10.20 -1.28
N LEU A 286 5.28 -9.82 0.00
CA LEU A 286 6.38 -10.25 0.88
C LEU A 286 6.41 -11.77 1.01
N GLU A 287 5.27 -12.41 1.31
CA GLU A 287 5.18 -13.88 1.45
C GLU A 287 5.57 -14.59 0.15
N PHE A 288 5.04 -14.15 -0.99
CA PHE A 288 5.37 -14.69 -2.30
C PHE A 288 6.87 -14.58 -2.63
N LEU A 289 7.48 -13.45 -2.31
CA LEU A 289 8.92 -13.24 -2.53
C LEU A 289 9.77 -14.12 -1.60
N LEU A 290 9.38 -14.29 -0.33
CA LEU A 290 10.03 -15.24 0.56
C LEU A 290 9.92 -16.67 0.05
N GLU A 291 8.73 -17.07 -0.42
CA GLU A 291 8.49 -18.38 -1.03
C GLU A 291 9.35 -18.60 -2.29
N SER A 292 9.37 -17.62 -3.19
CA SER A 292 10.18 -17.64 -4.42
C SER A 292 11.69 -17.73 -4.15
N LEU A 293 12.14 -17.24 -2.99
CA LEU A 293 13.52 -17.33 -2.52
C LEU A 293 13.82 -18.65 -1.77
N GLY A 294 12.83 -19.53 -1.59
CA GLY A 294 12.97 -20.81 -0.88
C GLY A 294 12.80 -20.70 0.64
N TYR A 295 12.25 -19.59 1.14
CA TYR A 295 12.08 -19.31 2.58
C TYR A 295 10.63 -19.36 3.07
N ALA A 296 9.70 -19.97 2.33
CA ALA A 296 8.28 -20.03 2.68
C ALA A 296 8.05 -20.45 4.14
N ASN A 297 8.69 -21.55 4.55
CA ASN A 297 8.57 -22.19 5.88
C ASN A 297 9.93 -22.32 6.58
N SER A 298 10.88 -21.43 6.28
CA SER A 298 12.22 -21.51 6.86
C SER A 298 12.32 -20.63 8.10
N ASP A 299 12.79 -21.19 9.22
CA ASP A 299 13.13 -20.40 10.42
C ASP A 299 14.50 -19.71 10.31
N ASN A 300 15.24 -20.04 9.25
CA ASN A 300 16.58 -19.52 8.96
C ASN A 300 16.54 -18.24 8.13
N VAL A 301 15.41 -17.51 8.10
CA VAL A 301 15.28 -16.22 7.41
C VAL A 301 14.95 -15.11 8.41
N PHE A 302 15.47 -13.91 8.14
CA PHE A 302 15.18 -12.71 8.91
C PHE A 302 14.75 -11.59 7.95
N PRO A 303 13.46 -11.54 7.58
CA PRO A 303 12.95 -10.51 6.69
C PRO A 303 12.89 -9.16 7.40
N ILE A 304 13.39 -8.12 6.74
CA ILE A 304 13.30 -6.75 7.23
C ILE A 304 12.48 -5.95 6.23
N TYR A 305 11.35 -5.40 6.66
CA TYR A 305 10.51 -4.53 5.84
C TYR A 305 10.60 -3.09 6.34
N ILE A 306 10.84 -2.14 5.43
CA ILE A 306 10.86 -0.70 5.73
C ILE A 306 9.82 0.01 4.87
N GLY A 307 8.91 0.75 5.49
CA GLY A 307 7.84 1.46 4.80
C GLY A 307 7.28 2.65 5.58
N ASP A 308 6.57 3.58 4.92
CA ASP A 308 6.08 4.82 5.52
C ASP A 308 4.55 4.91 5.58
N ASP A 309 3.84 4.10 4.79
CA ASP A 309 2.43 4.29 4.49
C ASP A 309 1.53 3.17 5.00
N ARG A 310 0.21 3.46 5.03
CA ARG A 310 -0.80 2.51 5.53
C ARG A 310 -0.76 1.16 4.81
N THR A 311 -0.37 1.13 3.55
CA THR A 311 -0.26 -0.12 2.77
C THR A 311 0.91 -1.01 3.22
N ASP A 312 1.91 -0.45 3.90
CA ASP A 312 3.03 -1.21 4.46
C ASP A 312 2.66 -1.94 5.75
N GLU A 313 1.59 -1.52 6.43
CA GLU A 313 1.05 -2.21 7.60
C GLU A 313 0.63 -3.65 7.30
N ASP A 314 0.21 -3.93 6.06
CA ASP A 314 -0.11 -5.30 5.64
C ASP A 314 1.15 -6.20 5.69
N ALA A 315 2.32 -5.65 5.33
CA ALA A 315 3.59 -6.35 5.46
C ALA A 315 4.06 -6.47 6.91
N PHE A 316 3.91 -5.41 7.72
CA PHE A 316 4.27 -5.47 9.15
C PHE A 316 3.44 -6.52 9.91
N LYS A 317 2.14 -6.62 9.61
CA LYS A 317 1.24 -7.64 10.17
C LYS A 317 1.70 -9.05 9.84
N VAL A 318 2.13 -9.29 8.61
CA VAL A 318 2.68 -10.59 8.20
C VAL A 318 3.92 -10.93 9.03
N LEU A 319 4.87 -9.99 9.15
CA LEU A 319 6.09 -10.22 9.94
C LEU A 319 5.80 -10.49 11.42
N ARG A 320 4.90 -9.70 12.02
CA ARG A 320 4.47 -9.89 13.40
C ARG A 320 3.80 -11.24 13.61
N LYS A 321 2.89 -11.66 12.71
CA LYS A 321 2.21 -12.96 12.77
C LYS A 321 3.16 -14.13 12.61
N ARG A 322 4.17 -14.00 11.73
CA ARG A 322 5.21 -15.02 11.55
C ARG A 322 6.13 -15.13 12.77
N GLY A 323 6.22 -14.09 13.60
CA GLY A 323 7.17 -14.04 14.72
C GLY A 323 8.63 -14.02 14.26
N GLN A 324 8.87 -13.69 12.98
CA GLN A 324 10.17 -13.76 12.34
C GLN A 324 10.40 -12.51 11.49
N GLY A 325 11.55 -11.87 11.69
CA GLY A 325 11.89 -10.62 11.05
C GLY A 325 11.21 -9.42 11.71
N ILE A 326 11.39 -8.25 11.10
CA ILE A 326 11.01 -6.97 11.70
C ILE A 326 10.42 -6.00 10.68
N GLY A 327 9.39 -5.27 11.10
CA GLY A 327 8.87 -4.11 10.40
C GLY A 327 9.48 -2.82 10.96
N ILE A 328 9.83 -1.88 10.09
CA ILE A 328 10.36 -0.56 10.43
C ILE A 328 9.49 0.51 9.76
N LEU A 329 8.79 1.30 10.56
CA LEU A 329 7.97 2.41 10.08
C LEU A 329 8.83 3.68 9.88
N VAL A 330 8.71 4.32 8.72
CA VAL A 330 9.30 5.63 8.45
C VAL A 330 8.28 6.73 8.74
N SER A 331 8.40 7.42 9.87
CA SER A 331 7.51 8.51 10.24
C SER A 331 8.13 9.43 11.30
N LYS A 332 7.97 10.75 11.13
CA LYS A 332 8.29 11.75 12.17
C LYS A 332 7.23 11.87 13.25
N ILE A 333 6.02 11.43 12.91
CA ILE A 333 4.83 11.63 13.74
C ILE A 333 4.39 10.25 14.24
N PRO A 334 3.97 10.14 15.51
CA PRO A 334 3.36 8.93 16.01
C PRO A 334 2.21 8.44 15.14
N LYS A 335 2.23 7.14 14.82
CA LYS A 335 1.17 6.43 14.10
C LYS A 335 0.92 5.09 14.79
N GLU A 336 -0.33 4.64 14.74
CA GLU A 336 -0.65 3.25 15.03
C GLU A 336 0.01 2.36 13.97
N THR A 337 0.78 1.36 14.41
CA THR A 337 1.57 0.52 13.52
C THR A 337 1.86 -0.84 14.14
N ASP A 338 1.93 -1.87 13.30
CA ASP A 338 2.43 -3.19 13.67
C ASP A 338 3.95 -3.31 13.57
N ALA A 339 4.65 -2.28 13.07
CA ALA A 339 6.11 -2.23 13.02
C ALA A 339 6.74 -2.30 14.41
N SER A 340 7.87 -3.00 14.53
CA SER A 340 8.61 -3.14 15.79
C SER A 340 9.50 -1.93 16.08
N TYR A 341 9.93 -1.22 15.04
CA TYR A 341 10.86 -0.09 15.14
C TYR A 341 10.43 1.07 14.26
N THR A 342 11.03 2.24 14.49
CA THR A 342 10.79 3.45 13.69
C THR A 342 12.08 4.06 13.15
N LEU A 343 11.94 4.78 12.05
CA LEU A 343 12.90 5.74 11.50
C LEU A 343 12.14 7.05 11.23
N GLN A 344 12.82 8.19 11.34
CA GLN A 344 12.13 9.48 11.24
C GLN A 344 11.78 9.86 9.80
N ASP A 345 12.70 9.63 8.86
CA ASP A 345 12.52 10.03 7.46
C ASP A 345 13.47 9.28 6.49
N PRO A 346 13.33 9.43 5.16
CA PRO A 346 14.24 8.81 4.18
C PRO A 346 15.72 9.13 4.41
N THR A 347 16.03 10.25 5.07
CA THR A 347 17.42 10.55 5.39
C THR A 347 17.93 9.61 6.46
N GLU A 348 17.16 9.16 7.45
CA GLU A 348 17.61 8.13 8.41
C GLU A 348 17.74 6.74 7.79
N VAL A 349 16.89 6.43 6.81
CA VAL A 349 17.06 5.24 5.97
C VAL A 349 18.41 5.30 5.23
N THR A 350 18.83 6.50 4.79
CA THR A 350 20.09 6.73 4.05
C THR A 350 21.32 6.94 4.96
N LYS A 351 21.18 7.71 6.05
CA LYS A 351 22.25 8.56 6.60
C LYS A 351 23.28 7.73 7.31
N SER A 352 22.87 6.91 8.27
CA SER A 352 23.80 6.25 9.16
C SER A 352 23.07 5.13 9.87
N CYS A 353 23.55 3.90 9.71
CA CYS A 353 23.45 2.80 10.66
C CYS A 353 22.53 1.62 10.38
N PHE A 354 21.45 1.67 9.57
CA PHE A 354 20.72 0.42 9.31
C PHE A 354 21.24 -0.28 8.05
N VAL A 355 20.99 0.33 6.90
CA VAL A 355 21.27 -0.26 5.58
C VAL A 355 22.79 -0.42 5.33
N HIS A 356 23.58 0.62 5.63
CA HIS A 356 25.04 0.57 5.49
C HIS A 356 25.74 -0.32 6.53
N ARG A 357 25.30 -0.32 7.81
CA ARG A 357 25.91 -1.23 8.79
C ARG A 357 25.52 -2.68 8.54
N LEU A 358 24.32 -2.97 7.99
CA LEU A 358 24.00 -4.32 7.51
C LEU A 358 25.01 -4.78 6.44
N GLY A 359 25.31 -3.93 5.45
CA GLY A 359 26.36 -4.21 4.45
C GLY A 359 27.76 -4.36 5.07
N SER A 360 28.16 -3.43 5.95
CA SER A 360 29.49 -3.47 6.61
C SER A 360 29.67 -4.64 7.58
N PHE A 361 28.61 -5.04 8.29
CA PHE A 361 28.59 -6.20 9.21
C PHE A 361 28.89 -7.50 8.45
N CYS A 362 28.37 -7.64 7.23
CA CYS A 362 28.65 -8.79 6.37
C CYS A 362 30.13 -8.91 5.99
N GLY A 363 30.85 -7.80 5.83
CA GLY A 363 32.29 -7.82 5.53
C GLY A 363 33.13 -8.46 6.65
N ILE A 364 32.68 -8.35 7.91
CA ILE A 364 33.43 -8.76 9.10
C ILE A 364 33.11 -10.20 9.52
N TRP A 365 31.85 -10.66 9.39
CA TRP A 365 31.44 -11.95 9.94
C TRP A 365 31.14 -13.05 8.91
N TRP A 366 30.96 -12.70 7.62
CA TRP A 366 30.62 -13.70 6.59
C TRP A 366 31.82 -14.15 5.74
N SER A 367 32.95 -13.44 5.82
CA SER A 367 34.25 -13.96 5.38
C SER A 367 34.67 -15.03 6.38
N GLY A 368 34.29 -16.30 6.15
CA GLY A 368 34.47 -17.45 7.05
C GLY A 368 35.92 -17.80 7.43
N LYS A 369 36.66 -16.85 8.02
CA LYS A 369 38.06 -16.95 8.43
C LYS A 369 38.32 -16.67 9.91
N GLU A 370 37.31 -16.31 10.69
CA GLU A 370 37.47 -16.24 12.15
C GLU A 370 36.59 -17.28 12.85
N ARG A 371 37.28 -18.16 13.60
CA ARG A 371 36.67 -19.14 14.49
C ARG A 371 35.78 -18.41 15.48
N VAL A 372 34.57 -18.95 15.63
CA VAL A 372 33.58 -18.65 16.67
C VAL A 372 34.26 -18.30 18.00
N PRO A 373 34.20 -17.05 18.50
CA PRO A 373 34.48 -16.79 19.90
C PRO A 373 33.29 -17.29 20.70
N ASN A 374 33.56 -18.16 21.68
CA ASN A 374 32.56 -18.71 22.60
C ASN A 374 31.59 -17.64 23.14
N THR A 375 30.38 -18.10 23.48
CA THR A 375 29.19 -17.41 24.00
C THR A 375 29.40 -16.49 25.23
N THR A 376 30.63 -16.24 25.64
CA THR A 376 31.02 -15.41 26.78
C THR A 376 31.07 -13.91 26.46
N SER A 377 31.28 -13.51 25.19
CA SER A 377 31.47 -12.08 24.87
C SER A 377 30.20 -11.22 24.92
N CYS A 378 29.00 -11.81 24.79
CA CYS A 378 27.73 -11.09 24.98
C CYS A 378 27.40 -10.82 26.46
N ARG A 379 28.01 -11.56 27.41
CA ARG A 379 27.86 -11.28 28.85
C ARG A 379 28.70 -10.10 29.32
N PHE A 380 29.80 -9.81 28.64
CA PHE A 380 30.76 -8.79 29.09
C PHE A 380 30.25 -7.36 28.89
N LEU A 381 29.52 -7.10 27.79
CA LEU A 381 28.95 -5.77 27.51
C LEU A 381 27.78 -5.39 28.45
N MET A 382 27.16 -6.36 29.14
CA MET A 382 26.16 -6.08 30.18
C MET A 382 26.76 -5.91 31.58
N SER A 383 28.06 -6.19 31.78
CA SER A 383 28.72 -6.15 33.09
C SER A 383 29.63 -4.92 33.30
N SER A 384 30.06 -4.24 32.24
CA SER A 384 30.91 -3.05 32.37
C SER A 384 30.04 -1.81 32.57
N GLY A 385 29.64 -1.57 33.83
CA GLY A 385 28.80 -0.45 34.26
C GLY A 385 29.37 0.93 33.95
N LYS A 386 29.10 1.43 32.74
CA LYS A 386 29.17 2.85 32.39
C LYS A 386 27.84 3.24 31.74
N LEU A 387 26.84 3.46 32.59
CA LEU A 387 25.52 3.97 32.20
C LEU A 387 25.47 5.47 32.53
N THR A 388 24.98 6.28 31.60
CA THR A 388 24.67 7.71 31.82
C THR A 388 23.33 7.87 32.58
N PRO A 389 23.05 9.02 33.22
CA PRO A 389 21.99 9.17 34.22
C PRO A 389 20.55 8.87 33.77
N THR A 390 20.29 8.71 32.47
CA THR A 390 18.96 8.47 31.91
C THR A 390 18.50 7.00 31.92
N GLN A 391 19.36 6.05 32.33
CA GLN A 391 19.05 4.61 32.29
C GLN A 391 18.51 4.00 33.60
N ASN A 392 18.26 4.81 34.64
CA ASN A 392 17.77 4.30 35.94
C ASN A 392 16.26 4.06 36.02
N LEU A 393 15.46 4.50 35.03
CA LEU A 393 13.99 4.34 35.07
C LEU A 393 13.48 2.98 34.57
N VAL A 394 14.30 2.17 33.90
CA VAL A 394 13.86 0.87 33.33
C VAL A 394 14.13 -0.31 34.28
N LYS A 395 14.90 -0.13 35.36
CA LYS A 395 15.16 -1.20 36.35
C LYS A 395 13.97 -1.54 37.25
N GLY A 396 12.94 -0.68 37.31
CA GLY A 396 11.77 -0.89 38.18
C GLY A 396 10.72 -1.88 37.66
N TRP A 397 10.76 -2.27 36.38
CA TRP A 397 9.68 -3.04 35.75
C TRP A 397 9.87 -4.56 35.76
N PHE A 398 11.05 -5.08 36.08
CA PHE A 398 11.34 -6.53 36.06
C PHE A 398 11.44 -7.19 37.45
N GLN A 399 10.90 -6.55 38.50
CA GLN A 399 10.96 -7.08 39.88
C GLN A 399 9.68 -7.80 40.37
N LEU A 400 8.69 -8.03 39.51
CA LEU A 400 7.49 -8.78 39.87
C LEU A 400 7.26 -9.91 38.85
N TYR A 401 7.80 -11.09 39.16
CA TYR A 401 7.23 -12.44 38.98
C TYR A 401 8.34 -13.51 39.03
N PRO A 402 8.47 -14.29 40.11
CA PRO A 402 9.49 -15.33 40.25
C PRO A 402 8.91 -16.76 40.08
N PHE A 403 9.77 -17.71 39.69
CA PHE A 403 9.60 -19.19 39.67
C PHE A 403 8.56 -19.75 38.67
N LEU A 404 8.87 -20.74 37.81
CA LEU A 404 9.39 -22.07 38.12
C LEU A 404 10.29 -22.63 37.01
N VAL A 405 11.53 -22.94 37.37
CA VAL A 405 12.39 -23.89 36.68
C VAL A 405 12.08 -25.28 37.24
N GLY A 406 11.54 -26.16 36.40
CA GLY A 406 11.48 -27.60 36.64
C GLY A 406 12.63 -28.28 35.92
N ASN A 407 13.72 -28.54 36.64
CA ASN A 407 14.81 -29.41 36.22
C ASN A 407 14.32 -30.86 36.11
N ARG A 408 14.73 -31.60 35.06
CA ARG A 408 15.58 -32.80 35.16
C ARG A 408 15.66 -33.57 33.83
N LYS A 409 16.91 -33.97 33.53
CA LYS A 409 17.41 -35.20 32.89
C LYS A 409 16.60 -35.86 31.79
#